data_AF-A0A1Y3EJ11-F1
#
_entry.id   AF-A0A1Y3EJ11-F1
#
_cell.length_a   1.000
_cell.length_b   1.000
_cell.length_c   1.000
_cell.angle_alpha   90.00
_cell.angle_beta   90.00
_cell.angle_gamma   90.00
#
_symmetry.space_group_name_H-M   'P 1'
#
loop_
_entity.id
_entity.type
_entity.pdbx_description
1 polymer ?
#
loop_
_entity_poly.entity_id
_entity_poly.type
_entity_poly.pdbx_seq_one_letter_code
_entity_poly.pdbx_strand_id
1 'polypeptide(L)' 'LGMVVDEAQILDLTQVSDVRSGCWLKDTKAPPDFELRFTGSRESLESRAVTVVSGVDFVNLNFTCFIAEEATIAQ' A
#
# COMPACT_ATOMS: atom_id res chain seq x y z
N LEU A 1 22.62 -3.49 19.17
CA LEU A 1 21.20 -3.71 18.85
C LEU A 1 20.50 -2.36 18.98
N GLY A 2 20.50 -1.57 17.92
CA GLY A 2 19.78 -0.30 17.91
C GLY A 2 18.31 -0.59 17.68
N MET A 3 17.47 -0.29 18.67
CA MET A 3 16.03 -0.23 18.46
C MET A 3 15.77 0.91 17.50
N VAL A 4 15.35 0.59 16.28
CA VAL A 4 14.67 1.55 15.41
C VAL A 4 13.34 1.81 16.10
N VAL A 5 13.18 3.01 16.66
CA VAL A 5 11.87 3.48 17.10
C VAL A 5 11.13 3.80 15.81
N ASP A 6 10.31 2.85 15.34
CA ASP A 6 9.40 3.13 14.24
C ASP A 6 8.32 4.05 14.80
N GLU A 7 8.38 5.33 14.47
CA GLU A 7 7.32 6.28 14.83
C GLU A 7 6.04 5.76 14.17
N ALA A 8 5.08 5.32 14.99
CA ALA A 8 3.83 4.78 14.48
C ALA A 8 3.17 5.80 13.55
N GLN A 9 3.06 5.46 12.28
CA GLN A 9 2.32 6.27 11.31
C GLN A 9 0.83 6.06 11.56
N ILE A 10 0.12 7.13 11.90
CA ILE A 10 -1.31 7.11 12.18
C ILE A 10 -2.06 7.67 10.96
N LEU A 11 -3.06 6.93 10.48
CA LEU A 11 -3.97 7.37 9.44
C LEU A 11 -5.37 7.60 10.04
N ASP A 12 -5.88 8.83 9.93
CA ASP A 12 -7.26 9.16 10.34
C ASP A 12 -8.25 8.68 9.27
N LEU A 13 -9.13 7.75 9.66
CA LEU A 13 -10.13 7.17 8.76
C LEU A 13 -11.18 8.18 8.28
N THR A 14 -11.40 9.29 8.99
CA THR A 14 -12.33 10.34 8.53
C THR A 14 -11.84 11.05 7.28
N GLN A 15 -10.54 10.98 7.02
CA GLN A 15 -9.89 11.56 5.84
C GLN A 15 -9.75 10.54 4.70
N VAL A 16 -10.14 9.28 4.91
CA VAL A 16 -10.08 8.25 3.87
C VAL A 16 -11.27 8.42 2.94
N SER A 17 -10.98 8.74 1.68
CA SER A 17 -11.98 8.94 0.63
C SER A 17 -12.29 7.66 -0.13
N ASP A 18 -11.32 6.73 -0.24
CA ASP A 18 -11.48 5.48 -0.99
C ASP A 18 -10.42 4.44 -0.58
N VAL A 19 -10.74 3.16 -0.75
CA VAL A 19 -9.81 2.03 -0.56
C VAL A 19 -9.99 1.06 -1.72
N ARG A 20 -8.92 0.81 -2.47
CA ARG A 20 -8.95 0.02 -3.71
C ARG A 20 -8.06 -1.20 -3.58
N SER A 21 -8.59 -2.37 -3.85
CA SER A 21 -7.81 -3.60 -4.04
C SER A 21 -7.57 -3.85 -5.53
N GLY A 22 -6.55 -4.64 -5.86
CA GLY A 22 -6.31 -5.07 -7.24
C GLY A 22 -5.74 -3.98 -8.16
N CYS A 23 -5.32 -2.84 -7.62
CA CYS A 23 -4.83 -1.72 -8.41
C CYS A 23 -3.43 -1.32 -7.94
N TRP A 24 -2.43 -1.73 -8.72
CA TRP A 24 -1.07 -1.28 -8.56
C TRP A 24 -0.87 0.04 -9.32
N LEU A 25 -0.47 1.10 -8.62
CA LEU A 25 -0.14 2.37 -9.28
C LEU A 25 1.12 2.15 -10.15
N LYS A 26 0.95 2.23 -11.47
CA LYS A 26 2.03 1.99 -12.46
C LYS A 26 3.25 2.89 -12.27
N ASP A 27 3.07 4.05 -11.65
CA ASP A 27 4.12 5.06 -11.44
C ASP A 27 4.71 5.04 -10.02
N THR A 28 4.36 4.03 -9.20
CA THR A 28 4.98 3.90 -7.88
C THR A 28 6.46 3.64 -8.10
N LYS A 29 7.32 4.51 -7.54
CA LYS A 29 8.78 4.34 -7.47
C LYS A 29 9.09 3.18 -6.53
N ALA A 30 8.70 1.97 -6.93
CA ALA A 30 8.99 0.77 -6.19
C ALA A 30 10.51 0.67 -6.07
N PRO A 31 11.04 0.38 -4.88
CA PRO A 31 12.45 0.06 -4.72
C PRO A 31 12.87 -1.01 -5.74
N PRO A 32 14.09 -0.96 -6.28
CA PRO A 32 14.54 -1.92 -7.29
C PRO A 32 14.51 -3.38 -6.80
N ASP A 33 14.47 -3.61 -5.49
CA ASP A 33 14.35 -4.91 -4.84
C ASP A 33 12.91 -5.28 -4.43
N PHE A 34 11.93 -4.43 -4.74
CA PHE A 34 10.55 -4.63 -4.32
C PHE A 34 9.96 -5.92 -4.88
N GLU A 35 10.02 -6.11 -6.20
CA GLU A 35 9.60 -7.34 -6.87
C GLU A 35 10.29 -8.57 -6.26
N LEU A 36 11.61 -8.48 -6.02
CA LEU A 36 12.43 -9.55 -5.44
C LEU A 36 11.94 -9.99 -4.07
N ARG A 37 11.50 -9.06 -3.21
CA ARG A 37 10.94 -9.38 -1.88
C ARG A 37 9.67 -10.22 -1.95
N PHE A 38 8.99 -10.21 -3.10
CA PHE A 38 7.71 -10.88 -3.30
C PHE A 38 7.75 -12.01 -4.34
N THR A 39 8.93 -12.34 -4.90
CA THR A 39 9.15 -13.39 -5.90
C THR A 39 8.72 -14.81 -5.48
N GLY A 40 8.44 -15.04 -4.20
CA GLY A 40 7.97 -16.33 -3.68
C GLY A 40 6.45 -16.55 -3.75
N SER A 41 5.66 -15.53 -4.07
CA SER A 41 4.20 -15.65 -4.12
C SER A 41 3.73 -16.22 -5.47
N ARG A 42 2.70 -17.09 -5.42
CA ARG A 42 2.02 -17.61 -6.63
C ARG A 42 1.08 -16.59 -7.26
N GLU A 43 0.74 -15.54 -6.52
CA GLU A 43 -0.21 -14.50 -6.91
C GLU A 43 0.52 -13.26 -7.41
N SER A 44 -0.10 -12.53 -8.36
CA SER A 44 0.50 -11.30 -8.86
C SER A 44 0.58 -10.23 -7.76
N LEU A 45 1.48 -9.26 -7.91
CA LEU A 45 1.53 -8.13 -6.99
C LEU A 45 0.27 -7.28 -7.07
N GLU A 46 -0.27 -7.10 -8.27
CA GLU A 46 -1.48 -6.34 -8.51
C GLU A 46 -2.67 -6.91 -7.73
N SER A 47 -2.88 -8.23 -7.72
CA SER A 47 -3.99 -8.85 -6.98
C SER A 47 -3.87 -8.72 -5.47
N ARG A 48 -2.67 -8.41 -4.96
CA ARG A 48 -2.38 -8.23 -3.52
C ARG A 48 -2.21 -6.77 -3.13
N ALA A 49 -2.33 -5.86 -4.10
CA ALA A 49 -2.15 -4.44 -3.87
C ALA A 49 -3.41 -3.81 -3.27
N VAL A 50 -3.22 -3.02 -2.22
CA VAL A 50 -4.25 -2.16 -1.62
C VAL A 50 -3.76 -0.73 -1.67
N THR A 51 -4.56 0.16 -2.24
CA THR A 51 -4.29 1.60 -2.26
C THR A 51 -5.35 2.33 -1.43
N VAL A 52 -4.90 2.98 -0.36
CA VAL A 52 -5.73 3.86 0.46
C VAL A 52 -5.59 5.29 -0.05
N VAL A 53 -6.71 5.89 -0.42
CA VAL A 53 -6.80 7.26 -0.89
C VAL A 53 -7.32 8.12 0.26
N SER A 54 -6.52 9.08 0.70
CA SER A 54 -6.83 9.93 1.86
C SER A 54 -6.53 11.39 1.59
N GLY A 55 -7.28 12.30 2.19
CA GLY A 55 -7.09 13.74 2.01
C GLY A 55 -8.19 14.53 2.71
N VAL A 56 -7.88 15.79 3.01
CA VAL A 56 -8.84 16.75 3.59
C VAL A 56 -9.89 17.22 2.58
N ASP A 57 -9.59 17.05 1.29
CA ASP A 57 -10.45 17.40 0.16
C ASP A 57 -10.18 16.45 -1.02
N PHE A 58 -10.99 16.53 -2.06
CA PHE A 58 -10.91 15.64 -3.24
C PHE A 58 -9.83 16.03 -4.26
N VAL A 59 -9.04 17.06 -3.99
CA VAL A 59 -7.96 17.55 -4.86
C VAL A 59 -6.59 17.18 -4.28
N ASN A 60 -6.39 17.42 -2.99
CA ASN A 60 -5.16 17.14 -2.25
C ASN A 60 -5.19 15.72 -1.67
N LEU A 61 -5.08 14.74 -2.56
CA LEU A 61 -5.11 13.33 -2.20
C LEU A 61 -3.71 12.77 -1.99
N ASN A 62 -3.57 11.99 -0.93
CA ASN A 62 -2.45 11.13 -0.63
C ASN A 62 -2.81 9.67 -0.94
N PHE A 63 -1.89 8.96 -1.59
CA PHE A 63 -2.04 7.56 -1.98
C PHE A 63 -1.05 6.72 -1.19
N THR A 64 -1.57 5.89 -0.29
CA THR A 64 -0.75 4.96 0.50
C THR A 64 -0.97 3.55 -0.02
N CYS A 65 0.10 2.90 -0.48
CA CYS A 65 0.05 1.57 -1.07
C CYS A 65 0.59 0.52 -0.11
N PHE A 66 -0.16 -0.58 0.03
CA PHE A 66 0.22 -1.77 0.77
C PHE A 66 0.22 -2.98 -0.18
N ILE A 67 1.08 -3.96 0.12
CA ILE A 67 1.02 -5.28 -0.50
C ILE A 67 0.71 -6.29 0.60
N ALA A 68 -0.42 -6.98 0.45
CA ALA A 68 -0.80 -8.07 1.33
C ALA A 68 0.00 -9.34 1.00
N GLU A 69 0.04 -10.26 1.96
CA GLU A 69 0.64 -11.59 1.74
C GLU A 69 -0.16 -12.40 0.72
N GLU A 70 -1.50 -12.35 0.81
CA GLU A 70 -2.46 -13.06 -0.04
C GLU A 70 -3.49 -12.11 -0.63
N ALA A 71 -4.03 -12.42 -1.82
CA ALA A 71 -5.03 -11.58 -2.49
C ALA A 71 -6.36 -11.49 -1.72
N THR A 72 -6.70 -12.56 -0.98
CA THR A 72 -7.87 -12.62 -0.11
C THR A 72 -7.82 -11.63 1.05
N ILE A 73 -6.63 -11.29 1.53
CA ILE A 73 -6.41 -10.31 2.61
C ILE A 73 -6.50 -8.88 2.08
N ALA A 74 -6.17 -8.68 0.80
CA ALA A 74 -6.29 -7.38 0.14
C ALA A 74 -7.75 -6.95 -0.11
N GLN A 75 -8.70 -7.88 -0.04
CA GLN A 75 -10.13 -7.68 -0.32
C GLN A 75 -10.94 -7.47 0.97
#